data_AF-A0A935ZH16-F1
#
_entry.id   AF-A0A935ZH16-F1
#
_cell.length_a   1.000
_cell.length_b   1.000
_cell.length_c   1.000
_cell.angle_alpha   90.00
_cell.angle_beta   90.00
_cell.angle_gamma   90.00
#
_symmetry.space_group_name_H-M   'P 1'
#
loop_
_entity.id
_entity.type
_entity.pdbx_description
1 polymer ?
#
loop_
_entity_poly.entity_id
_entity_poly.type
_entity_poly.pdbx_seq_one_letter_code
_entity_poly.pdbx_strand_id
1 'polypeptide(L)'
;MNAPDFSLVVPTSAPRGRSSLARTATLVGAAAGILALAGSTSCTSGKDQAYEAKAKVVRHVVNRKDASGAPLVVDVELDFPGCPGEVKKLIRGGGAFAPCITKVAHGAEVNVKLVSAMKRNGRRSSRVVQVGECVREPDPTDSRSYDTVRMCEKVETDGIPVGFRCDIEPSEKLLQACPWLAK
;
A
#
# COMPACT_ATOMS: atom_id res chain seq x y z
N MET A 1 23.96 -33.03 -24.22
CA MET A 1 24.11 -33.48 -22.83
C MET A 1 22.77 -33.31 -22.16
N ASN A 2 22.28 -34.40 -21.56
CA ASN A 2 20.92 -34.58 -21.05
C ASN A 2 20.62 -33.71 -19.82
N ALA A 3 19.34 -33.36 -19.68
CA ALA A 3 18.77 -32.62 -18.54
C ALA A 3 18.86 -33.40 -17.22
N PRO A 4 18.51 -32.73 -16.10
CA PRO A 4 17.45 -33.32 -15.30
C PRO A 4 16.24 -32.39 -15.09
N ASP A 5 15.11 -32.97 -15.48
CA ASP A 5 13.78 -32.90 -14.89
C ASP A 5 13.77 -32.57 -13.39
N PHE A 6 12.99 -31.55 -13.00
CA PHE A 6 12.46 -31.44 -11.65
C PHE A 6 10.98 -31.11 -11.73
N SER A 7 10.21 -32.15 -11.48
CA SER A 7 8.76 -32.20 -11.52
C SER A 7 8.23 -32.35 -10.09
N LEU A 8 7.09 -31.69 -9.83
CA LEU A 8 6.10 -31.97 -8.77
C LEU A 8 6.49 -31.50 -7.34
N VAL A 9 5.61 -31.11 -6.42
CA VAL A 9 4.18 -31.36 -6.19
C VAL A 9 3.61 -30.15 -5.40
N VAL A 10 2.43 -29.65 -5.78
CA VAL A 10 1.61 -28.74 -4.97
C VAL A 10 0.63 -29.57 -4.12
N PRO A 11 0.51 -29.37 -2.80
CA PRO A 11 -0.61 -29.91 -2.04
C PRO A 11 -1.83 -28.99 -2.17
N THR A 12 -2.79 -29.43 -2.97
CA THR A 12 -4.21 -29.10 -2.86
C THR A 12 -4.76 -29.64 -1.54
N SER A 13 -5.37 -28.80 -0.71
CA SER A 13 -6.33 -29.25 0.30
C SER A 13 -7.61 -28.41 0.23
N ALA A 14 -8.71 -29.15 0.13
CA ALA A 14 -10.07 -28.71 -0.15
C ALA A 14 -10.80 -28.23 1.13
N PRO A 15 -12.02 -27.67 1.02
CA PRO A 15 -12.73 -27.04 2.13
C PRO A 15 -13.46 -28.08 2.99
N ARG A 16 -13.43 -27.89 4.33
CA ARG A 16 -14.36 -28.58 5.24
C ARG A 16 -15.57 -27.70 5.47
N GLY A 17 -16.70 -28.09 4.89
CA GLY A 17 -18.00 -27.72 5.43
C GLY A 17 -18.27 -28.50 6.72
N ARG A 18 -18.97 -27.87 7.67
CA ARG A 18 -19.97 -28.56 8.49
C ARG A 18 -20.95 -27.57 9.10
N SER A 19 -22.20 -27.98 8.98
CA SER A 19 -23.46 -27.37 9.32
C SER A 19 -23.77 -27.41 10.82
N SER A 20 -24.92 -26.80 11.16
CA SER A 20 -25.80 -27.05 12.33
C SER A 20 -25.78 -25.90 13.33
N LEU A 21 -26.83 -25.05 13.38
CA LEU A 21 -28.08 -25.28 14.14
C LEU A 21 -27.80 -25.73 15.58
N ALA A 22 -28.02 -24.85 16.56
CA ALA A 22 -29.31 -24.72 17.26
C ALA A 22 -29.16 -24.13 18.68
N ARG A 23 -30.29 -23.58 19.15
CA ARG A 23 -30.73 -23.38 20.55
C ARG A 23 -30.27 -22.13 21.28
N THR A 24 -31.12 -21.12 21.15
CA THR A 24 -31.70 -20.36 22.25
C THR A 24 -32.07 -21.22 23.46
N ALA A 25 -31.62 -20.81 24.64
CA ALA A 25 -32.33 -21.02 25.91
C ALA A 25 -31.85 -19.97 26.93
N THR A 26 -32.73 -19.02 27.21
CA THR A 26 -32.68 -18.06 28.30
C THR A 26 -32.76 -18.77 29.65
N LEU A 27 -32.02 -18.34 30.67
CA LEU A 27 -32.47 -18.42 32.07
C LEU A 27 -31.70 -17.44 32.96
N VAL A 28 -32.49 -16.87 33.86
CA VAL A 28 -32.27 -15.78 34.81
C VAL A 28 -31.50 -16.27 36.05
N GLY A 29 -30.67 -15.43 36.68
CA GLY A 29 -30.20 -15.67 38.04
C GLY A 29 -29.03 -14.79 38.45
N ALA A 30 -29.22 -14.00 39.50
CA ALA A 30 -28.38 -12.88 39.91
C ALA A 30 -27.23 -13.23 40.86
N ALA A 31 -26.32 -12.24 40.99
CA ALA A 31 -25.54 -11.85 42.17
C ALA A 31 -24.04 -12.20 42.24
N ALA A 32 -23.34 -11.22 42.83
CA ALA A 32 -21.99 -11.21 43.41
C ALA A 32 -20.83 -10.94 42.46
N GLY A 33 -20.25 -9.74 42.64
CA GLY A 33 -19.18 -9.21 41.83
C GLY A 33 -17.82 -9.82 42.12
N ILE A 34 -17.00 -9.83 41.07
CA ILE A 34 -15.56 -9.64 41.12
C ILE A 34 -15.25 -8.70 39.95
N LEU A 35 -14.91 -7.45 40.28
CA LEU A 35 -14.30 -6.51 39.34
C LEU A 35 -12.90 -7.02 39.01
N ALA A 36 -12.81 -7.98 38.09
CA ALA A 36 -11.54 -8.33 37.48
C ALA A 36 -11.19 -7.19 36.52
N LEU A 37 -10.33 -6.27 36.97
CA LEU A 37 -9.55 -5.42 36.09
C LEU A 37 -8.61 -6.34 35.29
N ALA A 38 -9.16 -6.97 34.26
CA ALA A 38 -8.41 -7.51 33.15
C ALA A 38 -7.88 -6.30 32.36
N GLY A 39 -6.85 -5.66 32.92
CA GLY A 39 -5.88 -4.87 32.17
C GLY A 39 -5.14 -5.81 31.23
N SER A 40 -5.86 -6.30 30.22
CA SER A 40 -5.26 -6.73 28.99
C SER A 40 -4.66 -5.45 28.40
N THR A 41 -3.37 -5.27 28.67
CA THR A 41 -2.47 -4.55 27.79
C THR A 41 -2.66 -5.20 26.42
N SER A 42 -3.64 -4.71 25.68
CA SER A 42 -3.81 -5.01 24.27
C SER A 42 -2.57 -4.39 23.64
N CYS A 43 -1.51 -5.20 23.56
CA CYS A 43 -0.44 -5.09 22.60
C CYS A 43 -1.11 -5.09 21.23
N THR A 44 -1.71 -3.96 20.88
CA THR A 44 -2.29 -3.64 19.59
C THR A 44 -1.09 -3.48 18.68
N SER A 45 -0.54 -4.62 18.29
CA SER A 45 0.29 -4.77 17.10
C SER A 45 -0.47 -4.03 16.00
N GLY A 46 0.03 -2.85 15.64
CA GLY A 46 -0.74 -1.84 14.93
C GLY A 46 -1.38 -2.44 13.70
N LYS A 47 -2.71 -2.51 13.68
CA LYS A 47 -3.47 -3.04 12.55
C LYS A 47 -3.11 -2.25 11.30
N ASP A 48 -2.96 -2.95 10.19
CA ASP A 48 -2.78 -2.34 8.88
C ASP A 48 -3.93 -1.36 8.61
N GLN A 49 -3.60 -0.13 8.24
CA GLN A 49 -4.58 0.92 7.95
C GLN A 49 -4.72 1.09 6.44
N ALA A 50 -5.94 1.01 5.93
CA ALA A 50 -6.23 1.23 4.52
C ALA A 50 -6.57 2.70 4.25
N TYR A 51 -6.10 3.21 3.12
CA TYR A 51 -6.34 4.55 2.61
C TYR A 51 -6.74 4.48 1.15
N GLU A 52 -7.55 5.44 0.72
CA GLU A 52 -7.86 5.66 -0.69
C GLU A 52 -7.44 7.09 -1.08
N ALA A 53 -6.84 7.23 -2.24
CA ALA A 53 -6.36 8.51 -2.75
C ALA A 53 -6.53 8.60 -4.27
N LYS A 54 -6.66 9.81 -4.79
CA LYS A 54 -6.55 10.10 -6.23
C LYS A 54 -5.08 10.26 -6.58
N ALA A 55 -4.65 9.62 -7.66
CA ALA A 55 -3.31 9.79 -8.21
C ALA A 55 -3.36 9.89 -9.74
N LYS A 56 -2.37 10.55 -10.31
CA LYS A 56 -2.13 10.63 -11.75
C LYS A 56 -1.03 9.66 -12.13
N VAL A 57 -1.26 8.83 -13.15
CA VAL A 57 -0.22 7.97 -13.71
C VAL A 57 0.77 8.82 -14.49
N VAL A 58 1.99 8.97 -14.01
CA VAL A 58 3.03 9.78 -14.66
C VAL A 58 3.64 9.01 -15.82
N ARG A 59 4.07 7.78 -15.57
CA ARG A 59 4.68 6.89 -16.56
C ARG A 59 4.65 5.44 -16.10
N HIS A 60 4.77 4.53 -17.05
CA HIS A 60 5.09 3.13 -16.82
C HIS A 60 6.39 2.76 -17.53
N VAL A 61 7.19 1.87 -16.91
CA VAL A 61 8.43 1.32 -17.47
C VAL A 61 8.36 -0.19 -17.40
N VAL A 62 8.29 -0.85 -18.56
CA VAL A 62 8.31 -2.31 -18.64
C VAL A 62 9.75 -2.80 -18.45
N ASN A 63 10.04 -3.37 -17.28
CA ASN A 63 11.37 -3.84 -16.91
C ASN A 63 11.66 -5.26 -17.42
N ARG A 64 10.63 -6.09 -17.59
CA ARG A 64 10.77 -7.47 -18.05
C ARG A 64 9.57 -7.85 -18.90
N LYS A 65 9.85 -8.54 -20.00
CA LYS A 65 8.86 -9.17 -20.87
C LYS A 65 9.05 -10.68 -20.87
N ASP A 66 7.99 -11.42 -21.16
CA ASP A 66 8.09 -12.87 -21.41
C ASP A 66 8.54 -13.16 -22.85
N ALA A 67 8.60 -14.45 -23.21
CA ALA A 67 8.95 -14.90 -24.55
C ALA A 67 7.98 -14.43 -25.65
N SER A 68 6.74 -14.08 -25.29
CA SER A 68 5.73 -13.53 -26.19
C SER A 68 5.79 -12.01 -26.32
N GLY A 69 6.64 -11.35 -25.54
CA GLY A 69 6.74 -9.90 -25.46
C GLY A 69 5.74 -9.24 -24.50
N ALA A 70 4.94 -10.03 -23.76
CA ALA A 70 4.00 -9.50 -22.78
C ALA A 70 4.72 -9.01 -21.52
N PRO A 71 4.24 -7.94 -20.86
CA PRO A 71 4.91 -7.36 -19.70
C PRO A 71 4.79 -8.28 -18.47
N LEU A 72 5.94 -8.71 -17.93
CA LEU A 72 6.03 -9.50 -16.70
C LEU A 72 6.25 -8.64 -15.47
N VAL A 73 7.04 -7.56 -15.60
CA VAL A 73 7.37 -6.64 -14.51
C VAL A 73 7.33 -5.22 -15.04
N VAL A 74 6.61 -4.34 -14.35
CA VAL A 74 6.45 -2.94 -14.70
C VAL A 74 6.67 -2.07 -13.47
N ASP A 75 7.38 -0.96 -13.66
CA ASP A 75 7.42 0.14 -12.69
C ASP A 75 6.42 1.20 -13.11
N VAL A 76 5.67 1.74 -12.16
CA VAL A 76 4.64 2.75 -12.39
C VAL A 76 4.92 3.90 -11.45
N GLU A 77 5.05 5.10 -12.01
CA GLU A 77 5.21 6.32 -11.22
C GLU A 77 3.84 7.01 -11.11
N LEU A 78 3.43 7.25 -9.87
CA LEU A 78 2.18 7.88 -9.49
C LEU A 78 2.49 9.25 -8.89
N ASP A 79 1.73 10.27 -9.29
CA ASP A 79 1.76 11.61 -8.70
C ASP A 79 0.46 11.86 -7.93
N PHE A 80 0.53 12.44 -6.73
CA PHE A 80 -0.61 12.64 -5.84
C PHE A 80 -0.94 14.14 -5.74
N PRO A 81 -1.67 14.71 -6.71
CA PRO A 81 -1.92 16.16 -6.77
C PRO A 81 -2.79 16.69 -5.61
N GLY A 82 -3.47 15.81 -4.88
CA GLY A 82 -4.22 16.18 -3.66
C GLY A 82 -3.34 16.42 -2.44
N CYS A 83 -2.07 16.04 -2.49
CA CYS A 83 -1.11 16.31 -1.43
C CYS A 83 -0.45 17.68 -1.64
N PRO A 84 -0.22 18.47 -0.56
CA PRO A 84 0.66 19.62 -0.64
C PRO A 84 2.05 19.24 -1.16
N GLY A 85 2.61 20.06 -2.05
CA GLY A 85 3.93 19.83 -2.66
C GLY A 85 3.93 18.79 -3.78
N GLU A 86 5.12 18.30 -4.11
CA GLU A 86 5.31 17.23 -5.09
C GLU A 86 5.42 15.90 -4.34
N VAL A 87 4.38 15.07 -4.43
CA VAL A 87 4.33 13.74 -3.83
C VAL A 87 4.22 12.71 -4.93
N LYS A 88 5.32 11.99 -5.16
CA LYS A 88 5.39 10.92 -6.15
C LYS A 88 5.69 9.59 -5.48
N LYS A 89 5.11 8.52 -6.02
CA LYS A 89 5.38 7.14 -5.60
C LYS A 89 5.73 6.31 -6.82
N LEU A 90 6.93 5.75 -6.82
CA LEU A 90 7.26 4.70 -7.77
C LEU A 90 6.84 3.37 -7.13
N ILE A 91 6.08 2.55 -7.87
CA ILE A 91 5.73 1.19 -7.47
C ILE A 91 6.16 0.19 -8.51
N ARG A 92 6.59 -0.98 -8.07
CA ARG A 92 6.84 -2.13 -8.96
C ARG A 92 5.72 -3.15 -8.84
N GLY A 93 5.25 -3.67 -9.95
CA GLY A 93 4.33 -4.81 -9.94
C GLY A 93 4.62 -5.80 -11.05
N GLY A 94 4.16 -7.03 -10.86
CA GLY A 94 4.29 -8.12 -11.81
C GLY A 94 3.00 -8.93 -11.94
N GLY A 95 3.10 -10.16 -12.45
CA GLY A 95 1.95 -11.07 -12.56
C GLY A 95 0.79 -10.43 -13.33
N ALA A 96 -0.43 -10.52 -12.79
CA ALA A 96 -1.62 -9.92 -13.41
C ALA A 96 -1.63 -8.38 -13.40
N PHE A 97 -0.87 -7.75 -12.50
CA PHE A 97 -0.81 -6.28 -12.42
C PHE A 97 -0.12 -5.68 -13.65
N ALA A 98 0.98 -6.28 -14.11
CA ALA A 98 1.77 -5.74 -15.21
C ALA A 98 1.02 -5.57 -16.55
N PRO A 99 0.31 -6.59 -17.07
CA PRO A 99 -0.51 -6.42 -18.28
C PRO A 99 -1.76 -5.57 -18.06
N CYS A 100 -2.23 -5.43 -16.81
CA CYS A 100 -3.36 -4.55 -16.49
C CYS A 100 -2.94 -3.08 -16.56
N ILE A 101 -1.91 -2.69 -15.79
CA ILE A 101 -1.58 -1.27 -15.59
C ILE A 101 -0.96 -0.62 -16.82
N THR A 102 -0.35 -1.41 -17.71
CA THR A 102 0.18 -0.93 -18.99
C THR A 102 -0.91 -0.45 -19.95
N LYS A 103 -2.18 -0.80 -19.71
CA LYS A 103 -3.34 -0.29 -20.46
C LYS A 103 -3.81 1.07 -19.95
N VAL A 104 -3.40 1.48 -18.76
CA VAL A 104 -3.77 2.78 -18.20
C VAL A 104 -2.93 3.86 -18.87
N ALA A 105 -3.61 4.86 -19.43
CA ALA A 105 -2.97 5.95 -20.16
C ALA A 105 -2.08 6.81 -19.26
N HIS A 106 -0.99 7.32 -19.83
CA HIS A 106 -0.18 8.35 -19.16
C HIS A 106 -1.04 9.60 -18.94
N GLY A 107 -0.92 10.18 -17.76
CA GLY A 107 -1.71 11.32 -17.32
C GLY A 107 -3.12 11.00 -16.84
N ALA A 108 -3.57 9.73 -16.89
CA ALA A 108 -4.87 9.34 -16.37
C ALA A 108 -4.93 9.51 -14.84
N GLU A 109 -6.04 10.07 -14.35
CA GLU A 109 -6.35 10.11 -12.93
C GLU A 109 -7.06 8.81 -12.52
N VAL A 110 -6.55 8.16 -11.48
CA VAL A 110 -7.00 6.86 -11.00
C VAL A 110 -7.15 6.86 -9.48
N ASN A 111 -8.09 6.06 -8.98
CA ASN A 111 -8.19 5.78 -7.55
C ASN A 111 -7.08 4.79 -7.16
N VAL A 112 -6.37 5.07 -6.08
CA VAL A 112 -5.29 4.23 -5.55
C VAL A 112 -5.66 3.79 -4.16
N LYS A 113 -5.58 2.49 -3.88
CA LYS A 113 -5.70 1.96 -2.52
C LYS A 113 -4.32 1.70 -1.94
N LEU A 114 -4.09 2.23 -0.74
CA LEU A 114 -2.86 2.08 -0.01
C LEU A 114 -3.12 1.38 1.32
N VAL A 115 -2.15 0.60 1.77
CA VAL A 115 -2.16 -0.02 3.09
C VAL A 115 -0.90 0.40 3.82
N SER A 116 -1.05 1.06 4.97
CA SER A 116 0.05 1.32 5.90
C SER A 116 0.29 0.06 6.73
N ALA A 117 1.39 -0.61 6.45
CA ALA A 117 1.82 -1.81 7.17
C ALA A 117 3.07 -1.54 8.01
N MET A 118 3.18 -2.22 9.14
CA MET A 118 4.36 -2.18 10.00
C MET A 118 5.50 -3.00 9.36
N LYS A 119 6.68 -2.41 9.24
CA LYS A 119 7.89 -3.12 8.82
C LYS A 119 8.54 -3.82 10.02
N ARG A 120 9.40 -4.80 9.74
CA ARG A 120 10.17 -5.54 10.75
C ARG A 120 11.03 -4.63 11.65
N ASN A 121 11.44 -3.47 11.16
CA ASN A 121 12.23 -2.48 11.91
C ASN A 121 11.36 -1.51 12.76
N GLY A 122 10.07 -1.78 12.91
CA GLY A 122 9.16 -0.94 13.71
C GLY A 122 8.73 0.38 13.05
N ARG A 123 9.13 0.63 11.79
CA ARG A 123 8.66 1.79 11.01
C ARG A 123 7.44 1.42 10.18
N ARG A 124 6.53 2.37 9.97
CA ARG A 124 5.41 2.16 9.04
C ARG A 124 5.84 2.41 7.60
N SER A 125 5.17 1.74 6.68
CA SER A 125 5.30 2.01 5.25
C SER A 125 3.97 1.83 4.55
N SER A 126 3.61 2.78 3.68
CA SER A 126 2.47 2.63 2.79
C SER A 126 2.84 1.80 1.57
N ARG A 127 2.01 0.79 1.30
CA ARG A 127 2.09 -0.10 0.14
C ARG A 127 0.88 0.15 -0.74
N VAL A 128 1.07 0.35 -2.03
CA VAL A 128 -0.05 0.38 -2.97
C VAL A 128 -0.52 -1.05 -3.21
N VAL A 129 -1.82 -1.28 -3.07
CA VAL A 129 -2.45 -2.60 -3.29
C VAL A 129 -3.38 -2.60 -4.49
N GLN A 130 -3.77 -1.42 -4.99
CA GLN A 130 -4.63 -1.28 -6.16
C GLN A 130 -4.40 0.08 -6.82
N VAL A 131 -4.38 0.09 -8.17
CA VAL A 131 -4.34 1.31 -9.00
C VAL A 131 -5.43 1.20 -10.06
N GLY A 132 -6.46 2.04 -9.96
CA GLY A 132 -7.68 1.90 -10.75
C GLY A 132 -8.31 0.53 -10.51
N GLU A 133 -8.44 -0.27 -11.57
CA GLU A 133 -8.93 -1.65 -11.51
C GLU A 133 -7.82 -2.68 -11.35
N CYS A 134 -6.56 -2.25 -11.42
CA CYS A 134 -5.40 -3.14 -11.37
C CYS A 134 -4.99 -3.44 -9.93
N VAL A 135 -5.32 -4.65 -9.46
CA VAL A 135 -4.89 -5.17 -8.15
C VAL A 135 -3.41 -5.52 -8.20
N ARG A 136 -2.66 -5.06 -7.20
CA ARG A 136 -1.24 -5.34 -7.01
C ARG A 136 -1.05 -6.18 -5.76
N GLU A 137 -0.46 -7.36 -5.91
CA GLU A 137 -0.01 -8.15 -4.78
C GLU A 137 1.17 -7.44 -4.09
N PRO A 138 1.08 -7.11 -2.79
CA PRO A 138 2.15 -6.40 -2.09
C PRO A 138 3.37 -7.30 -1.91
N ASP A 139 4.51 -6.91 -2.49
CA ASP A 139 5.77 -7.62 -2.26
C ASP A 139 6.32 -7.26 -0.85
N PRO A 140 6.55 -8.24 0.03
CA PRO A 140 7.15 -7.97 1.35
C PRO A 140 8.60 -7.47 1.27
N THR A 141 9.26 -7.70 0.13
CA THR A 141 10.64 -7.30 -0.19
C THR A 141 10.72 -6.11 -1.14
N ASP A 142 9.62 -5.35 -1.27
CA ASP A 142 9.43 -4.22 -2.18
C ASP A 142 10.40 -3.05 -1.90
N SER A 143 11.67 -3.28 -2.23
CA SER A 143 12.80 -2.37 -2.04
C SER A 143 12.88 -1.33 -3.14
N ARG A 144 12.16 -1.54 -4.25
CA ARG A 144 12.15 -0.65 -5.41
C ARG A 144 10.94 0.26 -5.45
N SER A 145 9.97 0.07 -4.57
CA SER A 145 8.92 1.07 -4.35
C SER A 145 9.38 2.10 -3.34
N TYR A 146 9.37 3.37 -3.74
CA TYR A 146 9.78 4.48 -2.90
C TYR A 146 8.88 5.69 -3.12
N ASP A 147 8.79 6.50 -2.07
CA ASP A 147 8.08 7.78 -2.07
C ASP A 147 9.11 8.90 -2.23
N THR A 148 8.81 9.84 -3.11
CA THR A 148 9.51 11.12 -3.21
C THR A 148 8.56 12.20 -2.76
N VAL A 149 8.95 12.93 -1.73
CA VAL A 149 8.21 14.08 -1.20
C VAL A 149 9.13 15.28 -1.31
N ARG A 150 8.66 16.35 -1.95
CA ARG A 150 9.37 17.63 -2.02
C ARG A 150 8.39 18.76 -1.76
N MET A 151 8.66 19.53 -0.73
CA MET A 151 7.94 20.75 -0.41
C MET A 151 8.82 21.93 -0.74
N CYS A 152 8.53 22.64 -1.83
CA CYS A 152 9.29 23.84 -2.20
C CYS A 152 8.52 25.09 -1.82
N GLU A 153 9.14 25.94 -1.01
CA GLU A 153 8.61 27.24 -0.59
C GLU A 153 9.46 28.35 -1.18
N LYS A 154 8.82 29.47 -1.51
CA LYS A 154 9.51 30.67 -1.98
C LYS A 154 10.22 31.33 -0.79
N VAL A 155 11.48 31.66 -0.95
CA VAL A 155 12.25 32.42 0.04
C VAL A 155 12.24 33.88 -0.40
N GLU A 156 11.87 34.76 0.53
CA GLU A 156 11.80 36.20 0.30
C GLU A 156 12.73 36.95 1.27
N THR A 157 13.30 38.06 0.80
CA THR A 157 14.06 39.01 1.61
C THR A 157 13.51 40.40 1.28
N ASP A 158 13.04 41.13 2.30
CA ASP A 158 12.37 42.42 2.12
C ASP A 158 11.20 42.39 1.11
N GLY A 159 10.45 41.28 1.08
CA GLY A 159 9.33 41.06 0.15
C GLY A 159 9.74 40.72 -1.29
N ILE A 160 11.04 40.59 -1.57
CA ILE A 160 11.56 40.26 -2.90
C ILE A 160 11.84 38.75 -2.96
N PRO A 161 11.34 38.01 -3.99
CA PRO A 161 11.78 36.65 -4.27
C PRO A 161 13.29 36.57 -4.40
N VAL A 162 13.95 35.80 -3.55
CA VAL A 162 15.40 35.52 -3.71
C VAL A 162 15.67 34.07 -4.10
N GLY A 163 14.69 33.17 -3.98
CA GLY A 163 14.82 31.79 -4.44
C GLY A 163 13.74 30.86 -3.91
N PHE A 164 14.07 29.58 -3.83
CA PHE A 164 13.22 28.53 -3.28
C PHE A 164 14.01 27.68 -2.29
N ARG A 165 13.37 27.29 -1.18
CA ARG A 165 13.86 26.26 -0.26
C ARG A 165 12.98 25.03 -0.46
N CYS A 166 13.59 23.89 -0.75
CA CYS A 166 12.88 22.63 -0.89
C CYS A 166 13.23 21.69 0.26
N ASP A 167 12.24 21.40 1.09
CA ASP A 167 12.36 20.48 2.22
C ASP A 167 11.84 19.09 1.83
N ILE A 168 12.53 18.05 2.29
CA ILE A 168 12.19 16.63 2.01
C ILE A 168 11.34 16.04 3.14
N GLU A 169 11.27 16.74 4.28
CA GLU A 169 10.52 16.30 5.44
C GLU A 169 9.02 16.56 5.29
N PRO A 170 8.15 15.63 5.71
CA PRO A 170 6.71 15.85 5.67
C PRO A 170 6.30 16.97 6.63
N SER A 171 5.70 18.03 6.12
CA SER A 171 5.05 19.04 6.97
C SER A 171 3.79 18.47 7.62
N GLU A 172 3.34 19.07 8.73
CA GLU A 172 2.06 18.70 9.36
C GLU A 172 0.89 18.80 8.38
N LYS A 173 0.88 19.84 7.55
CA LYS A 173 -0.12 20.06 6.50
C LYS A 173 -0.13 18.91 5.49
N LEU A 174 1.04 18.39 5.12
CA LEU A 174 1.14 17.23 4.24
C LEU A 174 0.59 15.97 4.91
N LEU A 175 0.93 15.72 6.17
CA LEU A 175 0.46 14.53 6.89
C LEU A 175 -1.05 14.56 7.16
N GLN A 176 -1.64 15.75 7.31
CA GLN A 176 -3.10 15.91 7.40
C GLN A 176 -3.81 15.56 6.09
N ALA A 177 -3.27 16.02 4.95
CA ALA A 177 -3.84 15.73 3.64
C ALA A 177 -3.58 14.27 3.19
N CYS A 178 -2.38 13.75 3.50
CA CYS A 178 -1.87 12.49 2.99
C CYS A 178 -1.32 11.62 4.15
N PRO A 179 -2.22 11.11 5.02
CA PRO A 179 -1.85 10.43 6.27
C PRO A 179 -1.05 9.13 6.08
N TRP A 180 -1.10 8.52 4.90
CA TRP A 180 -0.31 7.33 4.58
C TRP A 180 1.20 7.62 4.42
N LEU A 181 1.62 8.89 4.48
CA LEU A 181 3.03 9.29 4.50
C LEU A 181 3.63 9.36 5.92
N ALA A 182 2.82 9.20 6.97
CA ALA A 182 3.33 9.10 8.33
C ALA A 182 4.19 7.83 8.48
N LYS A 183 5.46 7.99 8.90
CA LYS A 183 6.46 6.93 9.01
C LYS A 183 6.67 6.44 10.43
#